data_AF-A0A953PTE6-F1
#
_entry.id   AF-A0A953PTE6-F1
#
_cell.length_a   1.000
_cell.length_b   1.000
_cell.length_c   1.000
_cell.angle_alpha   90.00
_cell.angle_beta   90.00
_cell.angle_gamma   90.00
#
_symmetry.space_group_name_H-M   'P 1'
#
loop_
_entity.id
_entity.type
_entity.pdbx_description
1 polymer ?
#
loop_
_entity_poly.entity_id
_entity_poly.type
_entity_poly.pdbx_seq_one_letter_code
_entity_poly.pdbx_strand_id
1 'polypeptide(L)'
;MRTLTLAVLTLAVVMGVAGIAGRATRAQTPAPGTSSAAVPQTTQLASPSGKLEDALLEWPLPPGEQAYAKIDGRHLHQLVEEQAAIARRYRDQGHPKFWGRIIGSSADAENAEWLSGKFKSLGMSDVHIQPLDLSPQWFPQQWTVTVTPRSPSGATTVSPSAI
;
A
#
# COMPACT_ATOMS: atom_id res chain seq x y z
N MET A 1 -56.67 22.66 -34.32
CA MET A 1 -55.93 21.52 -33.74
C MET A 1 -54.82 22.08 -32.84
N ARG A 2 -54.97 21.87 -31.52
CA ARG A 2 -54.05 22.07 -30.38
C ARG A 2 -52.84 23.02 -30.60
N THR A 3 -53.00 24.33 -30.35
CA THR A 3 -52.63 25.12 -29.13
C THR A 3 -51.11 25.24 -28.89
N LEU A 4 -50.49 26.38 -29.26
CA LEU A 4 -50.21 27.62 -28.49
C LEU A 4 -48.82 27.56 -27.81
N THR A 5 -47.79 28.19 -28.38
CA THR A 5 -47.24 29.54 -28.10
C THR A 5 -46.55 29.78 -26.75
N LEU A 6 -45.41 30.45 -26.90
CA LEU A 6 -44.86 31.56 -26.11
C LEU A 6 -43.91 31.25 -24.95
N ALA A 7 -42.75 31.88 -25.11
CA ALA A 7 -41.71 32.14 -24.14
C ALA A 7 -42.15 33.17 -23.07
N VAL A 8 -41.27 33.33 -22.07
CA VAL A 8 -40.88 34.58 -21.37
C VAL A 8 -41.00 34.52 -19.82
N LEU A 9 -39.81 34.61 -19.20
CA LEU A 9 -39.36 35.30 -17.97
C LEU A 9 -39.85 34.93 -16.54
N THR A 10 -38.81 34.63 -15.73
CA THR A 10 -38.46 35.13 -14.37
C THR A 10 -39.44 34.98 -13.19
N LEU A 11 -38.92 34.42 -12.09
CA LEU A 11 -39.05 35.07 -10.78
C LEU A 11 -37.91 34.72 -9.81
N ALA A 12 -37.53 35.73 -9.03
CA ALA A 12 -36.48 35.77 -8.02
C ALA A 12 -36.76 34.88 -6.80
N VAL A 13 -35.70 34.47 -6.09
CA VAL A 13 -35.78 34.15 -4.66
C VAL A 13 -34.77 35.01 -3.91
N VAL A 14 -35.31 35.93 -3.12
CA VAL A 14 -34.62 36.81 -2.17
C VAL A 14 -34.41 36.07 -0.84
N MET A 15 -33.20 36.25 -0.31
CA MET A 15 -32.72 36.15 1.08
C MET A 15 -33.49 35.39 2.16
N GLY A 16 -32.74 34.54 2.88
CA GLY A 16 -32.94 34.24 4.29
C GLY A 16 -31.61 33.88 4.97
N VAL A 17 -30.92 34.87 5.54
CA VAL A 17 -29.86 34.66 6.54
C VAL A 17 -30.55 34.52 7.90
N ALA A 18 -30.57 33.33 8.49
CA ALA A 18 -30.75 33.15 9.94
C ALA A 18 -30.42 31.71 10.38
N GLY A 19 -29.43 31.58 11.26
CA GLY A 19 -29.37 30.46 12.20
C GLY A 19 -28.52 29.27 11.77
N ILE A 20 -27.21 29.34 12.07
CA ILE A 20 -26.42 28.14 12.40
C ILE A 20 -26.95 27.63 13.75
N ALA A 21 -28.15 27.04 13.74
CA ALA A 21 -28.66 26.31 14.89
C ALA A 21 -27.98 24.94 14.86
N GLY A 22 -27.13 24.71 15.86
CA GLY A 22 -26.30 23.52 16.00
C GLY A 22 -27.08 22.26 15.64
N ARG A 23 -26.63 21.56 14.59
CA ARG A 23 -26.97 20.15 14.43
C ARG A 23 -26.32 19.43 15.59
N ALA A 24 -27.09 19.26 16.66
CA ALA A 24 -26.83 18.26 17.67
C ALA A 24 -26.67 16.94 16.92
N THR A 25 -25.42 16.46 16.85
CA THR A 25 -25.11 15.07 16.54
C THR A 25 -25.88 14.23 17.53
N ARG A 26 -27.04 13.73 17.12
CA ARG A 26 -27.74 12.68 17.85
C ARG A 26 -26.86 11.46 17.68
N ALA A 27 -26.03 11.19 18.71
CA ALA A 27 -25.30 9.94 18.81
C ALA A 27 -26.32 8.81 18.62
N GLN A 28 -26.07 7.96 17.62
CA GLN A 28 -26.86 6.75 17.44
C GLN A 28 -26.56 5.88 18.67
N THR A 29 -27.52 5.75 19.59
CA THR A 29 -27.49 4.69 20.59
C THR A 29 -27.53 3.37 19.83
N PRO A 30 -26.49 2.52 19.88
CA PRO A 30 -26.56 1.22 19.25
C PRO A 30 -27.74 0.46 19.85
N ALA A 31 -28.63 -0.08 19.01
CA ALA A 31 -29.57 -1.08 19.47
C ALA A 31 -28.78 -2.22 20.14
N PRO A 32 -29.31 -2.89 21.18
CA PRO A 32 -28.70 -4.08 21.74
C PRO A 32 -28.89 -5.24 20.75
N GLY A 33 -28.23 -5.15 19.59
CA GLY A 33 -27.93 -6.29 18.76
C GLY A 33 -26.72 -6.97 19.36
N THR A 34 -26.80 -8.27 19.56
CA THR A 34 -25.65 -9.12 19.87
C THR A 34 -24.64 -8.98 18.73
N SER A 35 -23.73 -8.01 18.81
CA SER A 35 -22.44 -8.10 18.15
C SER A 35 -21.76 -9.30 18.81
N SER A 36 -21.91 -10.47 18.20
CA SER A 36 -20.97 -11.55 18.40
C SER A 36 -19.66 -11.02 17.86
N ALA A 37 -18.83 -10.46 18.76
CA ALA A 37 -17.46 -10.19 18.46
C ALA A 37 -16.88 -11.52 18.00
N ALA A 38 -16.54 -11.63 16.71
CA ALA A 38 -15.85 -12.78 16.19
C ALA A 38 -14.67 -13.06 17.13
N VAL A 39 -14.61 -14.27 17.68
CA VAL A 39 -13.46 -14.69 18.48
C VAL A 39 -12.23 -14.41 17.64
N PRO A 40 -11.24 -13.65 18.12
CA PRO A 40 -10.04 -13.39 17.35
C PRO A 40 -9.41 -14.73 17.00
N GLN A 41 -9.44 -15.07 15.72
CA GLN A 41 -8.69 -16.19 15.18
C GLN A 41 -7.23 -15.75 15.22
N THR A 42 -6.55 -16.01 16.34
CA THR A 42 -5.12 -15.77 16.44
C THR A 42 -4.44 -16.76 15.51
N THR A 43 -3.97 -16.30 14.36
CA THR A 43 -3.18 -17.13 13.45
C THR A 43 -1.87 -17.49 14.14
N GLN A 44 -1.77 -18.73 14.61
CA GLN A 44 -0.53 -19.25 15.16
C GLN A 44 0.40 -19.54 13.98
N LEU A 45 1.49 -18.76 13.87
CA LEU A 45 2.56 -19.09 12.93
C LEU A 45 3.13 -20.45 13.30
N ALA A 46 3.26 -21.34 12.32
CA ALA A 46 3.95 -22.60 12.52
C ALA A 46 5.43 -22.32 12.85
N SER A 47 5.99 -23.06 13.79
CA SER A 47 7.44 -23.00 14.04
C SER A 47 8.17 -23.67 12.87
N PRO A 48 9.09 -22.97 12.17
CA PRO A 48 9.78 -23.54 11.02
C PRO A 48 10.58 -24.77 11.44
N SER A 49 10.28 -25.92 10.83
CA SER A 49 10.88 -27.20 11.17
C SER A 49 12.21 -27.47 10.43
N GLY A 50 12.67 -26.50 9.62
CA GLY A 50 13.91 -26.58 8.85
C GLY A 50 13.97 -25.62 7.67
N LYS A 51 12.82 -25.27 7.07
CA LYS A 51 12.69 -24.25 6.03
C LYS A 51 11.69 -23.17 6.45
N LEU A 52 11.93 -21.93 6.03
CA LEU A 52 11.04 -20.79 6.34
C LEU A 52 9.68 -20.96 5.65
N GLU A 53 9.68 -21.58 4.48
CA GLU A 53 8.54 -21.84 3.62
C GLU A 53 7.52 -22.79 4.27
N ASP A 54 7.99 -23.63 5.20
CA ASP A 54 7.16 -24.55 6.00
C ASP A 54 6.42 -23.82 7.14
N ALA A 55 6.82 -22.59 7.46
CA ALA A 55 6.23 -21.73 8.48
C ALA A 55 5.38 -20.58 7.92
N LEU A 56 5.08 -20.61 6.62
CA LEU A 56 4.28 -19.56 6.00
C LEU A 56 2.84 -19.58 6.53
N LEU A 57 2.23 -18.39 6.50
CA LEU A 57 0.91 -18.12 7.05
C LEU A 57 -0.17 -19.00 6.41
N GLU A 58 -0.85 -19.82 7.22
CA GLU A 58 -2.08 -20.52 6.82
C GLU A 58 -3.25 -19.95 7.61
N TRP A 59 -4.21 -19.34 6.91
CA TRP A 59 -5.35 -18.68 7.57
C TRP A 59 -6.46 -19.69 7.85
N PRO A 60 -6.91 -19.87 9.12
CA PRO A 60 -8.05 -20.73 9.41
C PRO A 60 -9.34 -20.07 8.91
N LEU A 61 -9.92 -20.61 7.85
CA LEU A 61 -11.13 -20.04 7.25
C LEU A 61 -12.40 -20.50 8.00
N PRO A 62 -13.32 -19.58 8.35
CA PRO A 62 -14.66 -19.93 8.79
C PRO A 62 -15.44 -20.75 7.74
N PRO A 63 -16.45 -21.53 8.15
CA PRO A 63 -17.37 -22.16 7.21
C PRO A 63 -18.03 -21.12 6.29
N GLY A 64 -18.03 -21.37 4.98
CA GLY A 64 -18.59 -20.45 3.97
C GLY A 64 -17.57 -19.51 3.33
N GLU A 65 -16.33 -19.44 3.84
CA GLU A 65 -15.28 -18.53 3.36
C GLU A 65 -14.23 -19.19 2.45
N GLN A 66 -14.51 -20.39 1.94
CA GLN A 66 -13.58 -21.17 1.10
C GLN A 66 -13.10 -20.42 -0.16
N ALA A 67 -13.83 -19.40 -0.61
CA ALA A 67 -13.42 -18.52 -1.71
C ALA A 67 -12.09 -17.79 -1.45
N TYR A 68 -11.70 -17.61 -0.18
CA TYR A 68 -10.45 -16.96 0.23
C TYR A 68 -9.29 -17.94 0.44
N ALA A 69 -9.50 -19.25 0.26
CA ALA A 69 -8.45 -20.27 0.47
C ALA A 69 -7.22 -20.08 -0.43
N LYS A 70 -7.36 -19.34 -1.52
CA LYS A 70 -6.26 -18.93 -2.42
C LYS A 70 -5.38 -17.80 -1.87
N ILE A 71 -5.79 -17.14 -0.79
CA ILE A 71 -5.01 -16.12 -0.09
C ILE A 71 -4.22 -16.84 1.00
N ASP A 72 -3.14 -17.49 0.60
CA ASP A 72 -2.28 -18.25 1.48
C ASP A 72 -0.85 -17.67 1.52
N GLY A 73 -0.09 -18.05 2.55
CA GLY A 73 1.26 -17.57 2.78
C GLY A 73 2.23 -17.89 1.64
N ARG A 74 2.08 -19.02 0.93
CA ARG A 74 2.92 -19.34 -0.24
C ARG A 74 2.62 -18.39 -1.38
N HIS A 75 1.34 -18.15 -1.68
CA HIS A 75 0.96 -17.21 -2.73
C HIS A 75 1.44 -15.79 -2.42
N LEU A 76 1.25 -15.31 -1.18
CA LEU A 76 1.72 -13.99 -0.75
C LEU A 76 3.25 -13.88 -0.78
N HIS A 77 3.96 -14.91 -0.34
CA HIS A 77 5.43 -14.94 -0.39
C HIS A 77 5.95 -14.87 -1.82
N GLN A 78 5.29 -15.54 -2.77
CA GLN A 78 5.66 -15.44 -4.18
C GLN A 78 5.58 -14.00 -4.70
N LEU A 79 4.54 -13.24 -4.34
CA LEU A 79 4.43 -11.83 -4.72
C LEU A 79 5.57 -10.99 -4.14
N VAL A 80 6.00 -11.27 -2.91
CA VAL A 80 7.15 -10.62 -2.28
C VAL A 80 8.45 -10.93 -3.04
N GLU A 81 8.67 -12.19 -3.40
CA GLU A 81 9.85 -12.60 -4.17
C GLU A 81 9.88 -11.99 -5.58
N GLU A 82 8.74 -11.88 -6.25
CA GLU A 82 8.63 -11.19 -7.54
C GLU A 82 9.03 -9.71 -7.43
N GLN A 83 8.57 -9.00 -6.39
CA GLN A 83 8.96 -7.62 -6.13
C GLN A 83 10.44 -7.49 -5.73
N ALA A 84 10.96 -8.44 -4.96
CA ALA A 84 12.37 -8.49 -4.60
C ALA A 84 13.25 -8.74 -5.84
N ALA A 85 12.77 -9.52 -6.81
CA ALA A 85 13.46 -9.74 -8.07
C ALA A 85 13.62 -8.46 -8.89
N ILE A 86 12.63 -7.55 -8.89
CA ILE A 86 12.74 -6.21 -9.50
C ILE A 86 13.88 -5.42 -8.84
N ALA A 87 13.92 -5.39 -7.51
CA ALA A 87 14.98 -4.71 -6.77
C ALA A 87 16.37 -5.29 -7.05
N ARG A 88 16.49 -6.62 -7.16
CA ARG A 88 17.75 -7.31 -7.47
C ARG A 88 18.20 -7.01 -8.91
N ARG A 89 17.29 -7.01 -9.89
CA ARG A 89 17.60 -6.60 -11.26
C ARG A 89 18.16 -5.17 -11.32
N TYR A 90 17.56 -4.24 -10.60
CA TYR A 90 18.06 -2.86 -10.50
C TYR A 90 19.47 -2.81 -9.91
N ARG A 91 19.73 -3.52 -8.80
CA ARG A 91 21.08 -3.64 -8.24
C ARG A 91 22.08 -4.13 -9.28
N ASP A 92 21.72 -5.18 -10.00
CA ASP A 92 22.58 -5.87 -10.97
C ASP A 92 22.82 -5.04 -12.26
N GLN A 93 22.00 -4.02 -12.52
CA GLN A 93 22.15 -3.03 -13.60
C GLN A 93 23.18 -1.91 -13.28
N GLY A 94 24.02 -2.09 -12.26
CA GLY A 94 25.07 -1.12 -11.92
C GLY A 94 24.71 -0.16 -10.78
N HIS A 95 23.76 -0.55 -9.92
CA HIS A 95 23.39 0.21 -8.72
C HIS A 95 23.83 -0.49 -7.42
N PRO A 96 25.13 -0.81 -7.22
CA PRO A 96 25.56 -1.73 -6.15
C PRO A 96 25.40 -1.17 -4.72
N LYS A 97 25.38 0.17 -4.55
CA LYS A 97 25.33 0.81 -3.23
C LYS A 97 23.91 1.23 -2.83
N PHE A 98 23.15 1.81 -3.76
CA PHE A 98 21.79 2.29 -3.51
C PHE A 98 20.82 1.64 -4.51
N TRP A 99 20.11 0.61 -4.07
CA TRP A 99 19.22 -0.20 -4.90
C TRP A 99 17.92 -0.55 -4.18
N GLY A 100 16.90 -0.90 -4.97
CA GLY A 100 15.56 -1.14 -4.52
C GLY A 100 14.53 -0.67 -5.56
N ARG A 101 13.26 -0.65 -5.15
CA ARG A 101 12.16 -0.02 -5.89
C ARG A 101 11.96 1.40 -5.36
N ILE A 102 12.99 2.23 -5.51
CA ILE A 102 13.05 3.59 -4.95
C ILE A 102 12.34 4.53 -5.90
N ILE A 103 11.45 5.37 -5.35
CA ILE A 103 10.61 6.27 -6.15
C ILE A 103 11.44 7.13 -7.13
N GLY A 104 11.04 7.13 -8.40
CA GLY A 104 11.75 7.83 -9.48
C GLY A 104 12.93 7.04 -10.09
N SER A 105 13.23 5.83 -9.62
CA SER A 105 14.18 4.93 -10.30
C SER A 105 13.50 4.12 -11.41
N SER A 106 14.29 3.46 -12.27
CA SER A 106 13.74 2.54 -13.28
C SER A 106 13.02 1.33 -12.65
N ALA A 107 13.44 0.89 -11.46
CA ALA A 107 12.75 -0.18 -10.73
C ALA A 107 11.41 0.25 -10.11
N ASP A 108 11.22 1.54 -9.82
CA ASP A 108 9.90 2.06 -9.43
C ASP A 108 8.92 1.99 -10.61
N ALA A 109 9.36 2.43 -11.80
CA ALA A 109 8.56 2.30 -13.02
C ALA A 109 8.23 0.83 -13.35
N GLU A 110 9.23 -0.06 -13.31
CA GLU A 110 9.03 -1.50 -13.52
C GLU A 110 8.06 -2.10 -12.50
N ASN A 111 8.12 -1.67 -11.24
CA ASN A 111 7.19 -2.11 -10.21
C ASN A 111 5.75 -1.64 -10.44
N ALA A 112 5.56 -0.41 -10.94
CA ALA A 112 4.25 0.09 -11.31
C ALA A 112 3.65 -0.71 -12.48
N GLU A 113 4.47 -1.05 -13.48
CA GLU A 113 4.07 -1.91 -14.60
C GLU A 113 3.74 -3.34 -14.15
N TRP A 114 4.57 -3.93 -13.29
CA TRP A 114 4.31 -5.25 -12.71
C TRP A 114 2.96 -5.28 -11.98
N LEU A 115 2.67 -4.28 -11.15
CA LEU A 115 1.41 -4.20 -10.41
C LEU A 115 0.21 -4.00 -11.35
N SER A 116 0.34 -3.14 -12.36
CA SER A 116 -0.67 -2.95 -13.40
C SER A 116 -0.96 -4.27 -14.13
N GLY A 117 0.08 -5.03 -14.47
CA GLY A 117 -0.02 -6.36 -15.09
C GLY A 117 -0.77 -7.36 -14.21
N LYS A 118 -0.50 -7.38 -12.89
CA LYS A 118 -1.23 -8.24 -11.94
C LYS A 118 -2.72 -7.91 -11.92
N PHE A 119 -3.11 -6.64 -11.83
CA PHE A 119 -4.52 -6.25 -11.86
C PHE A 119 -5.21 -6.64 -13.17
N LYS A 120 -4.55 -6.40 -14.31
CA LYS A 120 -5.07 -6.82 -15.63
C LYS A 120 -5.23 -8.34 -15.72
N SER A 121 -4.29 -9.12 -15.18
CA SER A 121 -4.38 -10.59 -15.17
C SER A 121 -5.54 -11.12 -14.33
N LEU A 122 -6.03 -10.33 -13.37
CA LEU A 122 -7.22 -10.63 -12.57
C LEU A 122 -8.54 -10.23 -13.26
N GLY A 123 -8.48 -9.72 -14.49
CA GLY A 123 -9.65 -9.33 -15.28
C GLY A 123 -10.10 -7.88 -15.08
N MET A 124 -9.30 -7.04 -14.43
CA MET A 124 -9.60 -5.61 -14.34
C MET A 124 -9.34 -4.93 -15.69
N SER A 125 -10.36 -4.26 -16.22
CA SER A 125 -10.30 -3.57 -17.52
C SER A 125 -9.84 -2.12 -17.44
N ASP A 126 -10.05 -1.47 -16.29
CA ASP A 126 -9.77 -0.03 -16.08
C ASP A 126 -8.57 0.16 -15.14
N VAL A 127 -7.36 -0.14 -15.64
CA VAL A 127 -6.11 -0.07 -14.87
C VAL A 127 -5.15 0.93 -15.49
N HIS A 128 -4.86 2.01 -14.76
CA HIS A 128 -4.00 3.11 -15.20
C HIS A 128 -2.82 3.31 -14.26
N ILE A 129 -1.68 3.71 -14.81
CA ILE A 129 -0.54 4.22 -14.04
C ILE A 129 -0.63 5.74 -14.06
N GLN A 130 -0.79 6.35 -12.90
CA GLN A 130 -0.83 7.81 -12.76
C GLN A 130 0.58 8.30 -12.40
N PRO A 131 1.26 9.06 -13.28
CA PRO A 131 2.53 9.69 -12.93
C PRO A 131 2.31 10.76 -11.87
N LEU A 132 3.31 10.89 -10.98
CA LEU A 132 3.42 11.97 -10.01
C LEU A 132 4.68 12.77 -10.34
N ASP A 133 4.51 14.08 -10.54
CA ASP A 133 5.64 14.99 -10.70
C ASP A 133 6.28 15.23 -9.34
N LEU A 134 7.52 14.75 -9.20
CA LEU A 134 8.29 14.91 -7.98
C LEU A 134 9.24 16.09 -8.14
N SER A 135 9.34 16.92 -7.10
CA SER A 135 10.44 17.86 -6.96
C SER A 135 11.78 17.11 -7.07
N PRO A 136 12.87 17.78 -7.48
CA PRO A 136 14.18 17.16 -7.55
C PRO A 136 14.52 16.39 -6.28
N GLN A 137 14.74 15.09 -6.42
CA GLN A 137 15.06 14.21 -5.31
C GLN A 137 16.57 14.10 -5.15
N TRP A 138 17.02 14.05 -3.91
CA TRP A 138 18.42 13.76 -3.61
C TRP A 138 18.68 12.26 -3.73
N PHE A 139 19.68 11.89 -4.52
CA PHE A 139 20.13 10.50 -4.66
C PHE A 139 21.61 10.40 -4.27
N PRO A 140 21.95 9.56 -3.28
CA PRO A 140 23.34 9.34 -2.92
C PRO A 140 24.11 8.69 -4.08
N GLN A 141 25.15 9.36 -4.55
CA GLN A 141 26.01 8.84 -5.62
C GLN A 141 27.09 7.92 -5.07
N GLN A 142 27.65 8.28 -3.92
CA GLN A 142 28.76 7.58 -3.31
C GLN A 142 28.82 7.83 -1.81
N TRP A 143 29.19 6.77 -1.09
CA TRP A 143 29.59 6.86 0.31
C TRP A 143 30.69 5.87 0.62
N THR A 144 31.44 6.18 1.67
CA THR A 144 32.45 5.31 2.28
C THR A 144 32.12 5.12 3.76
N VAL A 145 32.33 3.91 4.25
CA VAL A 145 32.15 3.55 5.65
C VAL A 145 33.49 3.06 6.17
N THR A 146 34.00 3.70 7.21
CA THR A 146 35.24 3.29 7.88
C THR A 146 34.92 2.78 9.27
N VAL A 147 35.52 1.64 9.62
CA VAL A 147 35.40 1.01 10.93
C VAL A 147 36.73 1.20 11.65
N THR A 148 36.71 1.95 12.75
CA THR A 148 37.92 2.14 13.58
C THR A 148 37.76 1.38 14.88
N PRO A 149 38.71 0.49 15.23
CA PRO A 149 38.75 -0.08 16.57
C PRO A 149 38.96 1.05 17.57
N ARG A 150 38.04 1.20 18.53
CA ARG A 150 38.37 1.93 19.75
C ARG A 150 39.20 0.99 20.63
N SER A 151 40.12 1.57 21.41
CA SER A 151 41.03 0.94 22.40
C SER A 151 40.48 -0.37 23.06
N PRO A 152 41.34 -1.28 23.59
CA PRO A 152 40.99 -2.66 23.98
C PRO A 152 39.78 -2.87 24.91
N SER A 153 39.21 -1.82 25.49
CA SER A 153 38.07 -1.83 26.41
C SER A 153 36.73 -1.36 25.82
N GLY A 154 36.60 -1.15 24.51
CA GLY A 154 35.29 -1.32 23.85
C GLY A 154 34.73 -0.16 22.99
N ALA A 155 33.73 -0.58 22.19
CA ALA A 155 32.91 0.11 21.19
C ALA A 155 33.60 0.50 19.85
N THR A 156 33.37 -0.33 18.84
CA THR A 156 33.64 -0.04 17.41
C THR A 156 32.85 1.18 16.95
N THR A 157 33.52 2.19 16.40
CA THR A 157 32.85 3.36 15.79
C THR A 157 32.79 3.19 14.27
N VAL A 158 31.60 3.40 13.71
CA VAL A 158 31.34 3.40 12.28
C VAL A 158 31.03 4.83 11.86
N SER A 159 31.85 5.42 10.99
CA SER A 159 31.64 6.77 10.48
C SER A 159 31.26 6.72 8.99
N PRO A 160 30.07 7.20 8.59
CA PRO A 160 29.71 7.37 7.19
C PRO A 160 30.23 8.71 6.64
N SER A 161 30.59 8.75 5.36
CA SER A 161 30.83 10.00 4.62
C SER A 161 30.26 9.89 3.21
N ALA A 162 29.48 10.88 2.80
CA ALA A 162 29.02 11.05 1.41
C ALA A 162 29.97 12.02 0.69
N ILE A 163 30.29 11.74 -0.58
CA ILE A 163 31.17 12.58 -1.42
C ILE A 163 30.37 13.14 -2.59
#